data_AF-A0A1B6NR32-F1
#
_entry.id   AF-A0A1B6NR32-F1
#
_cell.length_a   1.000
_cell.length_b   1.000
_cell.length_c   1.000
_cell.angle_alpha   90.00
_cell.angle_beta   90.00
_cell.angle_gamma   90.00
#
_symmetry.space_group_name_H-M   'P 1'
#
loop_
_entity.id
_entity.type
_entity.pdbx_description
1 polymer ?
#
loop_
_entity_poly.entity_id
_entity_poly.type
_entity_poly.pdbx_seq_one_letter_code
_entity_poly.pdbx_strand_id
1 'polypeptide(L)'
;QTADNRTAIFRLKEHTERLLGSAKIFQMDVPFDAATLEQAHKDVVKQNNLAEAYIRPLIWVGAEKLGLSSRDNSINAMVAALALGRISW
;
A
#
# COMPACT_ATOMS: atom_id res chain seq x y z
N GLN A 1 -7.10 5.66 17.32
CA GLN A 1 -8.07 6.72 16.92
C GLN A 1 -7.52 8.09 17.33
N THR A 2 -7.94 9.17 16.69
CA THR A 2 -7.59 10.55 17.10
C THR A 2 -8.42 11.01 18.31
N ALA A 3 -8.05 12.12 18.94
CA ALA A 3 -8.73 12.65 20.13
C ALA A 3 -10.22 12.98 19.91
N ASP A 4 -10.63 13.19 18.65
CA ASP A 4 -12.01 13.41 18.21
C ASP A 4 -12.68 12.14 17.64
N ASN A 5 -12.15 10.96 18.01
CA ASN A 5 -12.70 9.65 17.67
C ASN A 5 -12.75 9.32 16.16
N ARG A 6 -11.93 10.01 15.35
CA ARG A 6 -11.76 9.72 13.92
C ARG A 6 -10.65 8.69 13.67
N THR A 7 -10.73 8.04 12.52
CA THR A 7 -9.66 7.15 12.02
C THR A 7 -8.64 7.97 11.26
N ALA A 8 -7.36 7.79 11.59
CA ALA A 8 -6.23 8.41 10.91
C ALA A 8 -5.16 7.34 10.63
N ILE A 9 -4.48 7.47 9.48
CA ILE A 9 -3.36 6.61 9.12
C ILE A 9 -2.08 7.29 9.59
N PHE A 10 -1.35 6.62 10.47
CA PHE A 10 -0.11 7.16 11.03
C PHE A 10 1.02 7.17 10.00
N ARG A 11 1.67 8.33 9.80
CA ARG A 11 2.84 8.52 8.91
C ARG A 11 2.64 7.99 7.48
N LEU A 12 1.44 8.17 6.93
CA LEU A 12 1.06 7.64 5.61
C LEU A 12 2.03 8.09 4.51
N LYS A 13 2.42 9.37 4.51
CA LYS A 13 3.33 9.93 3.53
C LYS A 13 4.68 9.21 3.56
N GLU A 14 5.30 9.10 4.73
CA GLU A 14 6.62 8.47 4.86
C GLU A 14 6.59 6.97 4.54
N HIS A 15 5.49 6.28 4.87
CA HIS A 15 5.31 4.87 4.48
C HIS A 15 5.16 4.69 2.96
N THR A 16 4.48 5.62 2.29
CA THR A 16 4.28 5.60 0.83
C THR A 16 5.57 5.96 0.08
N GLU A 17 6.29 6.98 0.56
CA GLU A 17 7.63 7.34 0.06
C GLU A 17 8.60 6.16 0.22
N ARG A 18 8.56 5.45 1.36
CA ARG A 18 9.37 4.26 1.56
C ARG A 18 9.01 3.12 0.59
N LEU A 19 7.73 2.89 0.33
CA LEU A 19 7.27 1.88 -0.64
C LEU A 19 7.81 2.17 -2.05
N LEU A 20 7.67 3.41 -2.53
CA LEU A 20 8.20 3.83 -3.82
C LEU A 20 9.73 3.82 -3.85
N GLY A 21 10.38 4.21 -2.75
CA GLY A 21 11.83 4.11 -2.59
C GLY A 21 12.34 2.67 -2.70
N SER A 22 11.63 1.70 -2.11
CA SER A 22 11.94 0.28 -2.27
C SER A 22 11.78 -0.18 -3.72
N ALA A 23 10.70 0.20 -4.39
CA ALA A 23 10.50 -0.12 -5.82
C ALA A 23 11.62 0.47 -6.69
N LYS A 24 12.07 1.70 -6.39
CA LYS A 24 13.19 2.35 -7.07
C LYS A 24 14.51 1.60 -6.88
N ILE A 25 14.80 1.07 -5.69
CA ILE A 25 16.00 0.25 -5.43
C ILE A 25 16.01 -0.99 -6.33
N PHE A 26 14.85 -1.60 -6.57
CA PHE A 26 14.68 -2.74 -7.47
C PHE A 26 14.53 -2.36 -8.95
N GLN A 27 14.69 -1.07 -9.30
CA GLN A 27 14.54 -0.57 -10.66
C GLN A 27 13.16 -0.90 -11.27
N MET A 28 12.11 -0.86 -10.45
CA MET A 28 10.73 -1.05 -10.90
C MET A 28 10.12 0.30 -11.29
N ASP A 29 9.68 0.41 -12.55
CA ASP A 29 8.96 1.59 -13.05
C ASP A 29 7.48 1.52 -12.63
N VAL A 30 7.18 2.07 -11.46
CA VAL A 30 5.82 2.07 -10.89
C VAL A 30 4.94 3.09 -11.65
N PRO A 31 3.79 2.69 -12.22
CA PRO A 31 2.94 3.58 -13.02
C PRO A 31 2.00 4.46 -12.19
N PHE A 32 2.28 4.65 -10.90
CA PHE A 32 1.46 5.40 -9.96
C PHE A 32 2.32 6.37 -9.15
N ASP A 33 1.83 7.59 -8.95
CA ASP A 33 2.49 8.57 -8.09
C ASP A 33 2.16 8.34 -6.60
N ALA A 34 2.90 9.04 -5.74
CA ALA A 34 2.72 8.95 -4.29
C ALA A 34 1.30 9.38 -3.86
N ALA A 35 0.76 10.44 -4.46
CA ALA A 35 -0.56 10.96 -4.11
C ALA A 35 -1.68 9.94 -4.40
N THR A 36 -1.59 9.25 -5.54
CA THR A 36 -2.51 8.17 -5.93
C THR A 36 -2.45 7.01 -4.94
N LEU A 37 -1.24 6.58 -4.56
CA LEU A 37 -1.09 5.50 -3.59
C LEU A 37 -1.56 5.91 -2.19
N GLU A 38 -1.27 7.12 -1.73
CA GLU A 38 -1.77 7.64 -0.45
C GLU A 38 -3.31 7.67 -0.44
N GLN A 39 -3.94 8.06 -1.55
CA GLN A 39 -5.38 8.05 -1.68
C GLN A 39 -5.94 6.62 -1.63
N ALA A 40 -5.31 5.66 -2.31
CA ALA A 40 -5.70 4.25 -2.25
C ALA A 40 -5.66 3.67 -0.83
N HIS A 41 -4.68 4.07 0.00
CA HIS A 41 -4.63 3.68 1.42
C HIS A 41 -5.81 4.24 2.23
N LYS A 42 -6.20 5.49 1.98
CA LYS A 42 -7.37 6.11 2.65
C LYS A 42 -8.66 5.44 2.19
N ASP A 43 -8.79 5.19 0.89
CA ASP A 43 -9.98 4.62 0.29
C ASP A 43 -10.23 3.20 0.77
N VAL A 44 -9.21 2.33 0.83
CA VAL A 44 -9.42 0.96 1.30
C VAL A 44 -9.90 0.92 2.76
N VAL A 45 -9.36 1.77 3.64
CA VAL A 45 -9.81 1.84 5.04
C VAL A 45 -11.24 2.37 5.13
N LYS A 46 -11.55 3.43 4.37
CA LYS A 46 -12.87 4.06 4.36
C LYS A 46 -13.95 3.14 3.80
N GLN A 47 -13.71 2.52 2.64
CA GLN A 47 -14.68 1.66 1.96
C GLN A 47 -14.97 0.37 2.75
N ASN A 48 -14.00 -0.12 3.53
CA ASN A 48 -14.18 -1.27 4.41
C ASN A 48 -14.71 -0.89 5.81
N ASN A 49 -15.03 0.39 6.07
CA ASN A 49 -15.52 0.89 7.36
C ASN A 49 -14.63 0.49 8.56
N LEU A 50 -13.31 0.50 8.37
CA LEU A 50 -12.37 0.04 9.40
C LEU A 50 -12.02 1.18 10.36
N ALA A 51 -12.41 1.03 11.63
CA ALA A 51 -12.04 1.97 12.68
C ALA A 51 -10.53 1.88 13.02
N GLU A 52 -10.00 0.66 13.05
CA GLU A 52 -8.60 0.32 13.30
C GLU A 52 -8.17 -0.75 12.31
N ALA A 53 -7.07 -0.51 11.57
CA ALA A 53 -6.66 -1.36 10.48
C ALA A 53 -5.14 -1.54 10.41
N TYR A 54 -4.74 -2.75 10.04
CA TYR A 54 -3.43 -3.03 9.49
C TYR A 54 -3.49 -2.87 7.97
N ILE A 55 -2.67 -2.00 7.39
CA ILE A 55 -2.63 -1.76 5.95
C ILE A 55 -1.38 -2.42 5.34
N ARG A 56 -1.57 -3.16 4.26
CA ARG A 56 -0.52 -3.85 3.50
C ARG A 56 -0.56 -3.41 2.04
N PRO A 57 0.21 -2.36 1.67
CA PRO A 57 0.52 -2.12 0.27
C PRO A 57 1.52 -3.16 -0.25
N LEU A 58 1.41 -3.50 -1.53
CA LEU A 58 2.35 -4.38 -2.21
C LEU A 58 2.51 -3.93 -3.66
N ILE A 59 3.76 -3.90 -4.13
CA ILE A 59 4.12 -3.69 -5.53
C ILE A 59 4.85 -4.96 -6.02
N TRP A 60 4.49 -5.47 -7.19
CA TRP A 60 5.08 -6.70 -7.73
C TRP A 60 5.20 -6.66 -9.26
N VAL A 61 6.03 -7.57 -9.79
CA VAL A 61 6.22 -7.77 -11.23
C VAL A 61 5.14 -8.71 -11.77
N GLY A 62 4.52 -8.35 -12.88
CA GLY A 62 3.48 -9.11 -13.57
C GLY A 62 3.96 -10.46 -14.12
N ALA A 63 3.01 -11.24 -14.60
CA ALA A 63 3.21 -12.63 -15.01
C ALA A 63 3.35 -12.81 -16.54
N GLU A 64 3.57 -11.72 -17.29
CA GLU A 64 3.65 -11.75 -18.76
C GLU A 64 4.80 -12.63 -19.25
N LYS A 65 5.94 -12.59 -18.56
CA LYS A 65 7.09 -13.48 -18.80
C LYS A 65 7.63 -14.04 -17.49
N LEU A 66 7.98 -15.32 -17.47
CA LEU A 66 8.55 -16.03 -16.31
C LEU A 66 10.07 -16.23 -16.41
N GLY A 67 10.74 -15.45 -17.25
CA GLY A 67 12.21 -15.44 -17.32
C GLY A 67 12.83 -14.65 -16.17
N LEU A 68 14.17 -14.69 -16.06
CA LEU A 68 14.90 -13.94 -15.04
C LEU A 68 14.77 -12.40 -15.21
N SER A 69 14.58 -11.94 -16.44
CA SER A 69 14.41 -10.51 -16.76
C SER A 69 12.97 -10.07 -16.54
N SER A 70 12.78 -9.02 -15.75
CA SER A 70 11.48 -8.39 -15.46
C SER A 70 11.12 -7.22 -16.37
N ARG A 71 11.98 -6.84 -17.34
CA ARG A 71 11.85 -5.59 -18.13
C ARG A 71 10.56 -5.47 -18.93
N ASP A 72 10.04 -6.59 -19.42
CA ASP A 72 8.86 -6.60 -20.29
C ASP A 72 7.57 -6.97 -19.53
N ASN A 73 7.63 -7.04 -18.20
CA ASN A 73 6.48 -7.36 -17.37
C ASN A 73 5.89 -6.07 -16.79
N SER A 74 4.58 -6.08 -16.57
CA SER A 74 3.91 -4.95 -15.92
C SER A 74 4.35 -4.80 -14.47
N ILE A 75 4.35 -3.58 -13.95
CA ILE A 75 4.49 -3.33 -12.52
C ILE A 75 3.11 -3.07 -11.95
N ASN A 76 2.68 -3.94 -11.04
CA ASN A 76 1.36 -3.92 -10.44
C ASN A 76 1.45 -3.42 -8.99
N ALA A 77 0.38 -2.80 -8.51
CA ALA A 77 0.28 -2.33 -7.12
C ALA A 77 -1.10 -2.68 -6.54
N MET A 78 -1.12 -2.99 -5.25
CA MET A 78 -2.35 -3.22 -4.48
C MET A 78 -2.22 -2.58 -3.10
N VAL A 79 -3.37 -2.23 -2.51
CA VAL A 79 -3.46 -1.84 -1.11
C VAL A 79 -4.58 -2.63 -0.46
N ALA A 80 -4.23 -3.50 0.49
CA ALA A 80 -5.19 -4.23 1.30
C ALA A 80 -5.21 -3.67 2.73
N ALA A 81 -6.36 -3.72 3.39
CA ALA A 81 -6.49 -3.40 4.80
C ALA A 81 -7.28 -4.49 5.52
N LEU A 82 -6.83 -4.85 6.72
CA LEU A 82 -7.47 -5.82 7.59
C LEU A 82 -7.78 -5.14 8.93
N ALA A 83 -8.93 -5.46 9.52
CA ALA A 83 -9.22 -5.02 10.89
C ALA A 83 -8.08 -5.46 11.81
N LEU A 84 -7.60 -4.56 12.67
CA LEU A 84 -6.66 -4.95 13.72
C LEU A 84 -7.42 -5.90 14.67
N GLY A 85 -7.08 -7.18 14.66
CA GLY A 85 -7.72 -8.15 15.55
C GLY A 85 -7.55 -7.72 17.00
N ARG A 86 -8.63 -7.73 17.79
CA ARG A 86 -8.51 -7.61 19.24
C ARG A 86 -7.82 -8.87 19.74
N ILE A 87 -6.54 -8.76 20.09
CA ILE A 87 -5.88 -9.77 20.91
C ILE A 87 -6.54 -9.65 22.29
N SER A 88 -7.52 -10.51 22.55
CA SER A 88 -7.96 -10.78 23.92
C SER A 88 -6.86 -11.60 24.58
N TRP A 89 -6.15 -10.98 25.52
CA TRP A 89 -5.37 -11.72 26.51
C TRP A 89 -6.30 -12.40 27.50
#